data_AF-A0A2V9D3A0-F1
#
_entry.id   AF-A0A2V9D3A0-F1
#
_cell.length_a   1.000
_cell.length_b   1.000
_cell.length_c   1.000
_cell.angle_alpha   90.00
_cell.angle_beta   90.00
_cell.angle_gamma   90.00
#
_symmetry.space_group_name_H-M   'P 1'
#
loop_
_entity.id
_entity.type
_entity.pdbx_description
1 polymer ?
#
loop_
_entity_poly.entity_id
_entity_poly.type
_entity_poly.pdbx_seq_one_letter_code
_entity_poly.pdbx_strand_id
1 'polypeptide(L)'
;MGRLRRWSAPGKWMRERRELHGLTSRQVDRATRQIAKLNGDDGLHVSRSYLRNIELGHSMPSRQRMRSLAEVYGEDLAEVGRHYLLLLPSSSLGPNHLIKNEKERQLVLAVAREFRSTATRVLTPAEEARVIPAGWREHVDEKHIRYGIVGTEDHRMGEFLAADYLVTIDCDEKTIQEETLPEIHQERPIHMFLTDEGYICCWAYRKRGKLKLVTYQGGGEHEAPSEKASDVDIIGRVICAWCLPRDETRETDGSPDGKPKADAS
;
A
#
# COMPACT_ATOMS: atom_id res chain seq x y z
N MET A 1 -11.60 12.16 25.03
CA MET A 1 -10.52 11.80 24.08
C MET A 1 -11.09 11.82 22.67
N GLY A 2 -10.45 12.54 21.74
CA GLY A 2 -10.86 12.57 20.34
C GLY A 2 -10.07 11.56 19.51
N ARG A 3 -10.72 10.87 18.55
CA ARG A 3 -10.00 10.05 17.56
C ARG A 3 -9.08 10.94 16.73
N LEU A 4 -7.81 10.58 16.56
CA LEU A 4 -6.92 11.29 15.64
C LEU A 4 -7.50 11.20 14.22
N ARG A 5 -7.80 12.36 13.63
CA ARG A 5 -8.25 12.47 12.23
C ARG A 5 -7.04 12.32 11.32
N ARG A 6 -6.56 11.09 11.12
CA ARG A 6 -5.34 10.76 10.34
C ARG A 6 -5.34 11.39 8.94
N TRP A 7 -6.50 11.70 8.37
CA TRP A 7 -6.66 12.33 7.06
C TRP A 7 -7.20 13.78 7.13
N SER A 8 -7.06 14.49 8.26
CA SER A 8 -7.71 15.80 8.43
C SER A 8 -7.19 16.89 7.48
N ALA A 9 -5.90 16.91 7.14
CA ALA A 9 -5.36 17.86 6.17
C ALA A 9 -5.75 17.51 4.71
N PRO A 10 -5.61 16.26 4.23
CA PRO A 10 -6.16 15.84 2.92
C PRO A 10 -7.66 16.09 2.79
N GLY A 11 -8.45 15.81 3.84
CA GLY A 11 -9.88 16.07 3.88
C GLY A 11 -10.24 17.56 3.83
N LYS A 12 -9.48 18.41 4.54
CA LYS A 12 -9.61 19.87 4.44
C LYS A 12 -9.32 20.36 3.02
N TRP A 13 -8.26 19.85 2.38
CA TRP A 13 -7.94 20.18 0.98
C TRP A 13 -9.05 19.75 0.01
N MET A 14 -9.59 18.52 0.13
CA MET A 14 -10.72 18.06 -0.69
C MET A 14 -11.95 18.97 -0.55
N ARG A 15 -12.24 19.47 0.66
CA ARG A 15 -13.29 20.47 0.87
C ARG A 15 -12.97 21.78 0.15
N GLU A 16 -11.76 22.29 0.31
CA GLU A 16 -11.30 23.55 -0.29
C GLU A 16 -11.31 23.49 -1.83
N ARG A 17 -10.94 22.36 -2.44
CA ARG A 17 -11.13 22.12 -3.88
C ARG A 17 -12.60 22.16 -4.26
N ARG A 18 -13.45 21.37 -3.61
CA ARG A 18 -14.89 21.35 -3.90
C ARG A 18 -15.52 22.75 -3.82
N GLU A 19 -15.11 23.54 -2.84
CA GLU A 19 -15.64 24.89 -2.58
C GLU A 19 -15.07 25.94 -3.54
N LEU A 20 -13.80 25.83 -3.94
CA LEU A 20 -13.20 26.65 -5.00
C LEU A 20 -13.92 26.50 -6.34
N HIS A 21 -14.35 25.28 -6.68
CA HIS A 21 -15.11 24.99 -7.91
C HIS A 21 -16.63 25.24 -7.75
N GLY A 22 -17.09 25.79 -6.61
CA GLY A 22 -18.49 26.12 -6.36
C GLY A 22 -19.43 24.91 -6.25
N LEU A 23 -18.89 23.71 -6.03
CA LEU A 23 -19.65 22.46 -6.10
C LEU A 23 -20.31 22.11 -4.76
N THR A 24 -21.62 21.82 -4.80
CA THR A 24 -22.28 21.15 -3.68
C THR A 24 -21.99 19.65 -3.68
N SER A 25 -22.03 19.01 -2.52
CA SER A 25 -21.89 17.54 -2.41
C SER A 25 -22.95 16.78 -3.23
N ARG A 26 -24.10 17.39 -3.55
CA ARG A 26 -25.12 16.82 -4.45
C ARG A 26 -24.66 16.79 -5.92
N GLN A 27 -23.93 17.82 -6.37
CA GLN A 27 -23.36 17.85 -7.73
C GLN A 27 -22.24 16.81 -7.87
N VAL A 28 -21.36 16.67 -6.86
CA VAL A 28 -20.29 15.65 -6.87
C VAL A 28 -20.86 14.22 -6.87
N ASP A 29 -21.89 13.94 -6.06
CA ASP A 29 -22.61 12.65 -6.04
C ASP A 29 -23.28 12.35 -7.40
N ARG A 30 -23.87 13.35 -8.05
CA ARG A 30 -24.46 13.20 -9.39
C ARG A 30 -23.39 13.00 -10.48
N ALA A 31 -22.29 13.75 -10.44
CA ALA A 31 -21.25 13.71 -11.46
C ALA A 31 -20.44 12.41 -11.40
N THR A 32 -19.94 12.03 -10.21
CA THR A 32 -19.20 10.77 -10.04
C THR A 32 -20.05 9.52 -10.34
N ARG A 33 -21.37 9.59 -10.13
CA ARG A 33 -22.30 8.51 -10.53
C ARG A 33 -22.49 8.42 -12.05
N GLN A 34 -22.47 9.56 -12.74
CA GLN A 34 -22.50 9.57 -14.21
C GLN A 34 -21.20 9.03 -14.79
N ILE A 35 -20.05 9.38 -14.20
CA ILE A 35 -18.73 8.83 -14.56
C ILE A 35 -18.71 7.30 -14.36
N ALA A 36 -19.14 6.82 -13.19
CA ALA A 36 -19.27 5.39 -12.90
C ALA A 36 -20.12 4.65 -13.96
N LYS A 37 -21.32 5.17 -14.24
CA LYS A 37 -22.23 4.59 -15.25
C LYS A 37 -21.67 4.60 -16.67
N LEU A 38 -20.88 5.61 -17.04
CA LEU A 38 -20.25 5.69 -18.38
C LEU A 38 -19.06 4.73 -18.54
N ASN A 39 -18.36 4.41 -17.46
CA ASN A 39 -17.20 3.51 -17.47
C ASN A 39 -17.55 2.04 -17.11
N GLY A 40 -18.74 1.79 -16.54
CA GLY A 40 -19.13 0.46 -16.05
C GLY A 40 -18.48 0.05 -14.72
N ASP A 41 -17.97 1.01 -13.95
CA ASP A 41 -17.24 0.79 -12.70
C ASP A 41 -17.88 1.60 -11.55
N ASP A 42 -18.68 0.95 -10.70
CA ASP A 42 -19.28 1.57 -9.51
C ASP A 42 -18.24 1.96 -8.44
N GLY A 43 -17.01 1.45 -8.53
CA GLY A 43 -15.86 1.91 -7.75
C GLY A 43 -15.50 3.37 -8.02
N LEU A 44 -15.97 3.97 -9.13
CA LEU A 44 -15.85 5.39 -9.43
C LEU A 44 -16.90 6.27 -8.71
N HIS A 45 -17.97 5.71 -8.13
CA HIS A 45 -19.02 6.52 -7.48
C HIS A 45 -18.60 7.04 -6.10
N VAL A 46 -18.88 8.32 -5.82
CA VAL A 46 -18.66 8.98 -4.54
C VAL A 46 -19.98 9.51 -3.98
N SER A 47 -20.59 8.77 -3.05
CA SER A 47 -21.83 9.21 -2.38
C SER A 47 -21.59 10.42 -1.46
N ARG A 48 -22.64 11.23 -1.22
CA ARG A 48 -22.59 12.38 -0.30
C ARG A 48 -22.06 12.03 1.11
N SER A 49 -22.44 10.86 1.63
CA SER A 49 -22.02 10.42 2.96
C SER A 49 -20.54 10.05 2.99
N TYR A 50 -20.03 9.41 1.93
CA TYR A 50 -18.62 9.06 1.80
C TYR A 50 -17.76 10.30 1.57
N LEU A 51 -18.19 11.22 0.69
CA LEU A 51 -17.55 12.53 0.49
C LEU A 51 -17.43 13.33 1.80
N ARG A 52 -18.50 13.37 2.61
CA ARG A 52 -18.46 14.01 3.93
C ARG A 52 -17.45 13.35 4.87
N ASN A 53 -17.28 12.03 4.81
CA ASN A 53 -16.28 11.33 5.63
C ASN A 53 -14.84 11.59 5.15
N ILE A 54 -14.62 11.66 3.82
CA ILE A 54 -13.35 12.11 3.21
C ILE A 54 -13.01 13.51 3.71
N GLU A 55 -13.92 14.49 3.54
CA GLU A 55 -13.68 15.88 3.92
C GLU A 55 -13.58 16.12 5.45
N LEU A 56 -13.98 15.14 6.27
CA LEU A 56 -13.80 15.17 7.73
C LEU A 56 -12.52 14.47 8.20
N GLY A 57 -11.73 13.94 7.26
CA GLY A 57 -10.51 13.18 7.56
C GLY A 57 -10.76 11.82 8.18
N HIS A 58 -11.95 11.25 7.99
CA HIS A 58 -12.37 9.94 8.51
C HIS A 58 -12.12 8.78 7.54
N SER A 59 -11.93 9.06 6.25
CA SER A 59 -11.81 8.04 5.21
C SER A 59 -10.82 8.47 4.13
N MET A 60 -10.08 7.50 3.59
CA MET A 60 -9.16 7.68 2.47
C MET A 60 -9.85 7.11 1.21
N PRO A 61 -10.04 7.91 0.13
CA PRO A 61 -10.72 7.45 -1.08
C PRO A 61 -9.88 6.44 -1.87
N SER A 62 -10.50 5.38 -2.39
CA SER A 62 -9.84 4.43 -3.31
C SER A 62 -9.27 5.12 -4.56
N ARG A 63 -8.32 4.48 -5.26
CA ARG A 63 -7.70 5.04 -6.49
C ARG A 63 -8.74 5.42 -7.55
N GLN A 64 -9.79 4.60 -7.68
CA GLN A 64 -10.95 4.83 -8.54
C GLN A 64 -11.72 6.09 -8.09
N ARG A 65 -12.08 6.22 -6.81
CA ARG A 65 -12.77 7.42 -6.31
C ARG A 65 -11.90 8.68 -6.38
N MET A 66 -10.59 8.57 -6.20
CA MET A 66 -9.66 9.68 -6.46
C MET A 66 -9.67 10.10 -7.94
N ARG A 67 -9.72 9.15 -8.88
CA ARG A 67 -9.85 9.45 -10.32
C ARG A 67 -11.13 10.24 -10.63
N SER A 68 -12.27 9.81 -10.11
CA SER A 68 -13.54 10.53 -10.31
C SER A 68 -13.55 11.91 -9.65
N LEU A 69 -12.89 12.09 -8.50
CA LEU A 69 -12.80 13.38 -7.83
C LEU A 69 -11.84 14.33 -8.55
N ALA A 70 -10.73 13.81 -9.10
CA ALA A 70 -9.83 14.54 -9.99
C ALA A 70 -10.58 15.06 -11.22
N GLU A 71 -11.30 14.17 -11.92
CA GLU A 71 -12.11 14.51 -13.10
C GLU A 71 -13.21 15.54 -12.79
N VAL A 72 -13.91 15.40 -11.65
CA VAL A 72 -14.97 16.34 -11.23
C VAL A 72 -14.44 17.70 -10.76
N TYR A 73 -13.21 17.76 -10.25
CA TYR A 73 -12.56 19.01 -9.83
C TYR A 73 -11.67 19.62 -10.92
N GLY A 74 -11.45 18.94 -12.05
CA GLY A 74 -10.50 19.40 -13.09
C GLY A 74 -9.04 19.40 -12.61
N GLU A 75 -8.75 18.63 -11.56
CA GLU A 75 -7.42 18.45 -10.98
C GLU A 75 -6.75 17.20 -11.58
N ASP A 76 -5.42 17.14 -11.55
CA ASP A 76 -4.70 15.92 -11.92
C ASP A 76 -4.92 14.80 -10.87
N LEU A 77 -5.02 13.55 -11.32
CA LEU A 77 -5.03 12.39 -10.42
C LEU A 77 -3.70 12.26 -9.64
N ALA A 78 -2.57 12.80 -10.14
CA ALA A 78 -1.37 12.92 -9.32
C ALA A 78 -1.35 14.16 -8.41
N GLU A 79 -2.29 15.11 -8.53
CA GLU A 79 -2.48 16.25 -7.58
C GLU A 79 -3.48 15.92 -6.47
N VAL A 80 -4.70 15.49 -6.84
CA VAL A 80 -5.62 14.78 -5.92
C VAL A 80 -4.91 13.63 -5.25
N GLY A 81 -4.10 12.94 -6.05
CA GLY A 81 -3.04 12.07 -5.62
C GLY A 81 -2.21 12.74 -4.53
N ARG A 82 -1.30 13.67 -4.85
CA ARG A 82 -0.34 14.31 -3.91
C ARG A 82 -0.93 14.85 -2.61
N HIS A 83 -2.19 15.24 -2.54
CA HIS A 83 -2.80 15.59 -1.25
C HIS A 83 -3.09 14.37 -0.34
N TYR A 84 -3.34 13.20 -0.91
CA TYR A 84 -3.25 11.90 -0.22
C TYR A 84 -1.88 11.21 -0.41
N LEU A 85 -1.01 11.68 -1.32
CA LEU A 85 0.30 11.11 -1.73
C LEU A 85 1.51 11.90 -1.19
N LEU A 86 1.28 12.89 -0.35
CA LEU A 86 2.17 13.22 0.77
C LEU A 86 1.96 12.21 1.93
N LEU A 87 1.05 11.23 1.75
CA LEU A 87 0.66 10.11 2.64
C LEU A 87 0.43 8.73 1.93
N LEU A 88 0.59 8.61 0.59
CA LEU A 88 0.81 7.41 -0.28
C LEU A 88 1.95 7.74 -1.31
N PRO A 89 2.61 6.86 -2.14
CA PRO A 89 2.52 6.98 -3.62
C PRO A 89 3.01 5.74 -4.43
N SER A 90 3.47 5.98 -5.67
CA SER A 90 4.54 5.38 -6.52
C SER A 90 4.95 3.90 -6.47
N SER A 91 4.20 3.01 -5.82
CA SER A 91 3.72 1.76 -6.44
C SER A 91 2.78 0.99 -5.49
N SER A 92 1.68 1.66 -5.11
CA SER A 92 0.64 1.17 -4.19
C SER A 92 1.07 1.16 -2.71
N LEU A 93 0.37 1.97 -1.90
CA LEU A 93 0.59 2.23 -0.46
C LEU A 93 1.83 3.10 -0.14
N GLY A 94 1.61 4.17 0.64
CA GLY A 94 2.53 4.92 1.51
C GLY A 94 3.76 5.62 0.92
N PRO A 95 4.10 6.88 1.30
CA PRO A 95 5.48 7.19 1.52
C PRO A 95 5.76 6.55 2.88
N ASN A 96 6.88 5.88 2.93
CA ASN A 96 7.77 6.26 3.99
C ASN A 96 7.99 7.79 3.91
N HIS A 97 7.41 8.59 4.82
CA HIS A 97 7.43 10.08 4.80
C HIS A 97 8.83 10.71 4.66
N LEU A 98 9.84 9.88 4.89
CA LEU A 98 11.27 10.15 4.89
C LEU A 98 11.85 10.34 3.48
N ILE A 99 11.23 9.72 2.47
CA ILE A 99 11.71 9.72 1.08
C ILE A 99 11.06 10.88 0.33
N LYS A 100 11.85 11.92 0.05
CA LYS A 100 11.40 13.20 -0.51
C LYS A 100 11.50 13.23 -2.04
N ASN A 101 12.27 12.33 -2.65
CA ASN A 101 12.42 12.24 -4.10
C ASN A 101 12.80 10.83 -4.61
N GLU A 102 12.75 10.63 -5.92
CA GLU A 102 13.01 9.33 -6.57
C GLU A 102 14.46 8.83 -6.41
N LYS A 103 15.47 9.72 -6.32
CA LYS A 103 16.87 9.28 -6.10
C LYS A 103 17.05 8.67 -4.71
N GLU A 104 16.41 9.27 -3.72
CA GLU A 104 16.33 8.75 -2.35
C GLU A 104 15.59 7.40 -2.30
N ARG A 105 14.49 7.27 -3.07
CA ARG A 105 13.77 5.99 -3.24
C ARG A 105 14.68 4.91 -3.81
N GLN A 106 15.40 5.19 -4.90
CA GLN A 106 16.29 4.23 -5.53
C GLN A 106 17.45 3.83 -4.60
N LEU A 107 18.01 4.76 -3.81
CA LEU A 107 19.04 4.45 -2.81
C LEU A 107 18.52 3.50 -1.72
N VAL A 108 17.35 3.78 -1.14
CA VAL A 108 16.69 2.89 -0.16
C VAL A 108 16.48 1.49 -0.73
N LEU A 109 15.92 1.42 -1.95
CA LEU A 109 15.60 0.17 -2.60
C LEU A 109 16.85 -0.65 -2.99
N ALA A 110 17.93 0.02 -3.40
CA ALA A 110 19.20 -0.63 -3.72
C ALA A 110 19.86 -1.29 -2.49
N VAL A 111 19.77 -0.65 -1.31
CA VAL A 111 20.29 -1.19 -0.03
C VAL A 111 19.31 -2.22 0.56
N ALA A 112 18.00 -1.97 0.50
CA ALA A 112 16.97 -2.89 1.01
C ALA A 112 17.00 -4.26 0.32
N ARG A 113 17.45 -4.30 -0.94
CA ARG A 113 17.71 -5.53 -1.70
C ARG A 113 18.71 -6.47 -1.03
N GLU A 114 19.70 -5.97 -0.28
CA GLU A 114 20.63 -6.82 0.49
C GLU A 114 19.92 -7.64 1.58
N PHE A 115 18.71 -7.22 1.98
CA PHE A 115 17.94 -7.83 3.06
C PHE A 115 16.85 -8.79 2.57
N ARG A 116 16.84 -9.12 1.27
CA ARG A 116 16.04 -10.18 0.64
C ARG A 116 16.05 -11.47 1.49
N SER A 117 14.90 -12.14 1.52
CA SER A 117 14.64 -13.31 2.37
C SER A 117 13.59 -14.20 1.70
N THR A 118 13.65 -15.52 1.90
CA THR A 118 12.60 -16.44 1.42
C THR A 118 11.31 -16.27 2.21
N ALA A 119 11.43 -16.16 3.53
CA ALA A 119 10.34 -15.87 4.46
C ALA A 119 10.15 -14.34 4.65
N THR A 120 8.90 -13.92 4.85
CA THR A 120 8.55 -12.56 5.25
C THR A 120 9.14 -12.24 6.62
N ARG A 121 9.65 -11.02 6.80
CA ARG A 121 10.29 -10.60 8.06
C ARG A 121 10.21 -9.09 8.31
N VAL A 122 10.31 -8.71 9.58
CA VAL A 122 10.63 -7.33 10.00
C VAL A 122 12.16 -7.17 10.06
N LEU A 123 12.67 -6.00 9.67
CA LEU A 123 14.09 -5.67 9.74
C LEU A 123 14.53 -5.38 11.18
N THR A 124 15.74 -5.78 11.56
CA THR A 124 16.33 -5.39 12.86
C THR A 124 16.68 -3.89 12.84
N PRO A 125 16.76 -3.20 14.00
CA PRO A 125 17.16 -1.79 14.06
C PRO A 125 18.52 -1.50 13.38
N ALA A 126 19.43 -2.47 13.34
CA ALA A 126 20.70 -2.35 12.63
C ALA A 126 20.55 -2.40 11.10
N GLU A 127 19.65 -3.22 10.57
CA GLU A 127 19.34 -3.28 9.14
C GLU A 127 18.54 -2.06 8.70
N GLU A 128 17.53 -1.65 9.47
CA GLU A 128 16.82 -0.38 9.27
C GLU A 128 17.78 0.81 9.28
N ALA A 129 18.79 0.78 10.15
CA ALA A 129 19.83 1.81 10.18
C ALA A 129 20.80 1.79 8.98
N ARG A 130 20.81 0.73 8.17
CA ARG A 130 21.49 0.68 6.86
C ARG A 130 20.55 1.12 5.73
N VAL A 131 19.28 0.69 5.75
CA VAL A 131 18.27 1.04 4.74
C VAL A 131 17.87 2.51 4.79
N ILE A 132 17.76 3.10 5.99
CA ILE A 132 17.28 4.48 6.21
C ILE A 132 18.44 5.39 6.66
N PRO A 133 18.90 6.34 5.82
CA PRO A 133 19.90 7.34 6.18
C PRO A 133 19.57 8.08 7.49
N ALA A 134 20.61 8.35 8.30
CA ALA A 134 20.44 8.91 9.64
C ALA A 134 19.68 10.26 9.65
N GLY A 135 20.03 11.18 8.72
CA GLY A 135 19.39 12.49 8.58
C GLY A 135 17.94 12.47 8.07
N TRP A 136 17.30 11.30 7.97
CA TRP A 136 15.85 11.20 7.78
C TRP A 136 15.13 10.71 9.05
N ARG A 137 15.84 10.18 10.05
CA ARG A 137 15.22 9.59 11.26
C ARG A 137 14.62 10.62 12.22
N GLU A 138 15.00 11.88 12.09
CA GLU A 138 14.48 13.01 12.88
C GLU A 138 12.96 13.24 12.73
N HIS A 139 12.31 12.59 11.76
CA HIS A 139 10.84 12.60 11.58
C HIS A 139 10.21 11.20 11.76
N VAL A 140 10.99 10.22 12.22
CA VAL A 140 10.53 8.86 12.55
C VAL A 140 10.03 8.80 13.98
N ASP A 141 10.77 9.35 14.94
CA ASP A 141 10.56 9.12 16.38
C ASP A 141 9.19 9.56 16.95
N GLU A 142 8.38 10.32 16.18
CA GLU A 142 6.98 10.64 16.54
C GLU A 142 5.96 9.52 16.25
N LYS A 143 6.35 8.48 15.51
CA LYS A 143 5.50 7.31 15.17
C LYS A 143 6.35 6.06 15.26
N HIS A 144 5.82 4.96 15.80
CA HIS A 144 6.55 3.70 15.87
C HIS A 144 6.60 3.01 14.49
N ILE A 145 7.40 3.56 13.58
CA ILE A 145 7.59 3.04 12.22
C ILE A 145 8.65 1.97 12.19
N ARG A 146 8.34 0.86 11.50
CA ARG A 146 9.22 -0.29 11.30
C ARG A 146 9.22 -0.69 9.83
N TYR A 147 10.27 -1.38 9.39
CA TYR A 147 10.37 -1.88 8.01
C TYR A 147 10.35 -3.40 7.97
N GLY A 148 9.89 -3.95 6.86
CA GLY A 148 9.92 -5.39 6.62
C GLY A 148 10.14 -5.72 5.16
N ILE A 149 10.50 -6.98 4.91
CA ILE A 149 10.64 -7.55 3.58
C ILE A 149 9.59 -8.64 3.44
N VAL A 150 8.76 -8.56 2.39
CA VAL A 150 7.87 -9.65 1.99
C VAL A 150 8.71 -10.71 1.30
N GLY A 151 8.65 -11.94 1.82
CA GLY A 151 9.53 -13.03 1.40
C GLY A 151 9.35 -13.39 -0.07
N THR A 152 10.40 -13.90 -0.72
CA THR A 152 10.35 -14.28 -2.14
C THR A 152 9.33 -15.40 -2.43
N GLU A 153 8.97 -16.19 -1.42
CA GLU A 153 7.98 -17.27 -1.49
C GLU A 153 6.62 -16.88 -0.87
N ASP A 154 6.49 -15.66 -0.32
CA ASP A 154 5.24 -15.22 0.32
C ASP A 154 4.24 -14.67 -0.70
N HIS A 155 3.56 -15.58 -1.38
CA HIS A 155 2.52 -15.26 -2.36
C HIS A 155 1.12 -15.11 -1.74
N ARG A 156 1.01 -15.09 -0.40
CA ARG A 156 -0.27 -15.13 0.34
C ARG A 156 -1.20 -13.93 0.12
N MET A 157 -0.75 -12.86 -0.53
CA MET A 157 -1.55 -11.67 -0.84
C MET A 157 -1.62 -11.30 -2.33
N GLY A 158 -1.03 -12.12 -3.23
CA GLY A 158 -1.13 -11.97 -4.68
C GLY A 158 -0.88 -10.53 -5.19
N GLU A 159 -1.88 -9.95 -5.86
CA GLU A 159 -1.79 -8.59 -6.42
C GLU A 159 -1.88 -7.45 -5.38
N PHE A 160 -2.36 -7.73 -4.16
CA PHE A 160 -2.53 -6.71 -3.11
C PHE A 160 -1.24 -6.42 -2.35
N LEU A 161 -0.37 -7.43 -2.25
CA LEU A 161 1.01 -7.31 -1.79
C LEU A 161 1.78 -8.53 -2.32
N ALA A 162 2.71 -8.27 -3.23
CA ALA A 162 3.51 -9.33 -3.84
C ALA A 162 4.78 -9.63 -3.03
N ALA A 163 5.32 -10.82 -3.25
CA ALA A 163 6.65 -11.23 -2.82
C ALA A 163 7.72 -10.23 -3.29
N ASP A 164 8.83 -10.16 -2.54
CA ASP A 164 10.02 -9.36 -2.89
C ASP A 164 9.79 -7.82 -2.80
N TYR A 165 8.97 -7.41 -1.83
CA TYR A 165 8.64 -6.01 -1.54
C TYR A 165 9.20 -5.52 -0.20
N LEU A 166 9.75 -4.30 -0.16
CA LEU A 166 10.01 -3.56 1.07
C LEU A 166 8.69 -2.91 1.54
N VAL A 167 8.26 -3.22 2.76
CA VAL A 167 7.09 -2.62 3.41
C VAL A 167 7.48 -1.66 4.53
N THR A 168 6.69 -0.60 4.71
CA THR A 168 6.74 0.26 5.91
C THR A 168 5.49 0.00 6.76
N ILE A 169 5.70 -0.20 8.05
CA ILE A 169 4.72 -0.66 9.03
C ILE A 169 4.54 0.43 10.08
N ASP A 170 3.30 0.77 10.40
CA ASP A 170 2.90 1.65 11.48
C ASP A 170 2.49 0.80 12.69
N CYS A 171 3.35 0.74 13.71
CA CYS A 171 3.12 -0.07 14.91
C CYS A 171 2.16 0.57 15.93
N ASP A 172 1.73 1.82 15.72
CA ASP A 172 0.67 2.45 16.51
C ASP A 172 -0.72 2.04 16.00
N GLU A 173 -0.88 1.81 14.68
CA GLU A 173 -2.13 1.36 14.08
C GLU A 173 -2.32 -0.18 14.17
N LYS A 174 -2.65 -0.67 15.38
CA LYS A 174 -2.99 -2.09 15.67
C LYS A 174 -4.50 -2.40 15.71
N THR A 175 -5.34 -1.51 15.16
CA THR A 175 -6.81 -1.62 15.28
C THR A 175 -7.42 -2.47 14.17
N ILE A 176 -7.71 -3.73 14.49
CA ILE A 176 -8.43 -4.65 13.60
C ILE A 176 -9.95 -4.38 13.64
N GLN A 177 -10.58 -4.38 12.46
CA GLN A 177 -12.02 -4.17 12.26
C GLN A 177 -12.85 -5.33 12.84
N GLU A 178 -14.11 -5.05 13.20
CA GLU A 178 -15.03 -6.04 13.78
C GLU A 178 -16.02 -6.59 12.74
N GLU A 179 -16.43 -7.84 12.97
CA GLU A 179 -17.41 -8.66 12.24
C GLU A 179 -17.07 -9.02 10.78
N THR A 180 -16.66 -8.07 9.95
CA THR A 180 -16.37 -8.27 8.51
C THR A 180 -15.20 -7.41 8.01
N LEU A 181 -14.70 -7.74 6.81
CA LEU A 181 -13.84 -6.88 6.00
C LEU A 181 -14.68 -6.05 5.03
N PRO A 182 -14.21 -4.86 4.59
CA PRO A 182 -14.79 -4.12 3.47
C PRO A 182 -14.96 -4.98 2.22
N GLU A 183 -16.11 -4.87 1.55
CA GLU A 183 -16.41 -5.60 0.30
C GLU A 183 -15.34 -5.32 -0.77
N ILE A 184 -14.95 -4.06 -0.92
CA ILE A 184 -13.90 -3.61 -1.84
C ILE A 184 -12.52 -4.00 -1.28
N HIS A 185 -11.89 -5.00 -1.90
CA HIS A 185 -10.59 -5.54 -1.47
C HIS A 185 -9.49 -4.47 -1.32
N GLN A 186 -9.49 -3.45 -2.19
CA GLN A 186 -8.51 -2.35 -2.18
C GLN A 186 -8.68 -1.38 -0.99
N GLU A 187 -9.79 -1.46 -0.24
CA GLU A 187 -10.04 -0.68 0.98
C GLU A 187 -9.69 -1.46 2.27
N ARG A 188 -9.40 -2.77 2.16
CA ARG A 188 -9.08 -3.64 3.30
C ARG A 188 -7.67 -3.36 3.82
N PRO A 189 -7.49 -3.08 5.13
CA PRO A 189 -6.18 -2.75 5.68
C PRO A 189 -5.30 -4.00 5.84
N ILE A 190 -4.19 -4.05 5.09
CA ILE A 190 -3.14 -5.05 5.30
C ILE A 190 -2.39 -4.72 6.59
N HIS A 191 -2.17 -5.73 7.42
CA HIS A 191 -1.38 -5.63 8.66
C HIS A 191 -0.26 -6.66 8.64
N MET A 192 0.83 -6.35 9.34
CA MET A 192 1.90 -7.29 9.65
C MET A 192 1.60 -7.96 10.99
N PHE A 193 1.66 -9.29 11.01
CA PHE A 193 1.51 -10.12 12.20
C PHE A 193 2.75 -10.98 12.42
N LEU A 194 2.97 -11.38 13.67
CA LEU A 194 3.90 -12.43 14.06
C LEU A 194 3.10 -13.63 14.60
N THR A 195 3.33 -14.80 14.03
CA THR A 195 2.79 -16.09 14.45
C THR A 195 3.92 -17.03 14.84
N ASP A 196 3.58 -18.24 15.27
CA ASP A 196 4.48 -19.38 15.42
C ASP A 196 5.30 -19.72 14.16
N GLU A 197 4.68 -19.70 12.97
CA GLU A 197 5.33 -19.86 11.67
C GLU A 197 6.22 -18.66 11.24
N GLY A 198 6.20 -17.54 11.96
CA GLY A 198 6.97 -16.33 11.64
C GLY A 198 6.09 -15.13 11.26
N TYR A 199 6.57 -14.27 10.35
CA TYR A 199 5.83 -13.06 9.98
C TYR A 199 4.91 -13.29 8.77
N ILE A 200 3.72 -12.69 8.81
CA ILE A 200 2.74 -12.70 7.71
C ILE A 200 2.15 -11.31 7.51
N CYS A 201 2.07 -10.87 6.24
CA CYS A 201 1.23 -9.73 5.86
C CYS A 201 -0.11 -10.24 5.32
N CYS A 202 -1.23 -9.81 5.92
CA CYS A 202 -2.56 -10.18 5.44
C CYS A 202 -3.65 -9.19 5.88
N TRP A 203 -4.88 -9.39 5.41
CA TRP A 203 -6.05 -8.72 6.00
C TRP A 203 -6.47 -9.43 7.28
N ALA A 204 -7.17 -8.72 8.17
CA ALA A 204 -7.77 -9.36 9.33
C ALA A 204 -9.05 -8.67 9.81
N TYR A 205 -9.90 -9.43 10.49
CA TYR A 205 -11.12 -8.97 11.16
C TYR A 205 -11.33 -9.74 12.47
N ARG A 206 -12.13 -9.20 13.39
CA ARG A 206 -12.49 -9.84 14.67
C ARG A 206 -13.94 -10.31 14.63
N LYS A 207 -14.17 -11.63 14.77
CA LYS A 207 -15.52 -12.23 14.80
C LYS A 207 -15.73 -12.98 16.11
N ARG A 208 -16.73 -12.58 16.89
CA ARG A 208 -17.01 -13.11 18.24
C ARG A 208 -15.76 -13.09 19.15
N GLY A 209 -15.06 -11.96 19.18
CA GLY A 209 -13.83 -11.75 19.95
C GLY A 209 -12.56 -12.43 19.40
N LYS A 210 -12.68 -13.38 18.46
CA LYS A 210 -11.52 -14.08 17.87
C LYS A 210 -10.99 -13.34 16.65
N LEU A 211 -9.66 -13.22 16.57
CA LEU A 211 -8.97 -12.72 15.38
C LEU A 211 -9.08 -13.74 14.24
N LYS A 212 -9.33 -13.24 13.03
CA LYS A 212 -9.32 -14.01 11.78
C LYS A 212 -8.39 -13.33 10.80
N LEU A 213 -7.37 -14.06 10.36
CA LEU A 213 -6.46 -13.66 9.29
C LEU A 213 -7.05 -14.14 7.96
N VAL A 214 -7.00 -13.30 6.93
CA VAL A 214 -7.52 -13.59 5.59
C VAL A 214 -6.44 -13.30 4.57
N THR A 215 -6.01 -14.36 3.88
CA THR A 215 -5.08 -14.30 2.75
C THR A 215 -5.85 -14.20 1.43
N TYR A 216 -5.17 -13.70 0.40
CA TYR A 216 -5.68 -13.67 -0.97
C TYR A 216 -4.97 -14.75 -1.78
N GLN A 217 -5.65 -15.88 -2.00
CA GLN A 217 -5.26 -16.91 -2.97
C GLN A 217 -5.92 -16.53 -4.31
N GLY A 218 -5.13 -16.39 -5.37
CA GLY A 218 -5.60 -15.78 -6.62
C GLY A 218 -6.57 -16.66 -7.41
N GLY A 219 -7.67 -16.05 -7.89
CA GLY A 219 -8.58 -16.65 -8.88
C GLY A 219 -9.91 -17.16 -8.33
N GLY A 220 -10.91 -16.28 -8.25
CA GLY A 220 -12.32 -16.65 -8.07
C GLY A 220 -12.73 -17.10 -6.66
N GLU A 221 -13.40 -16.21 -5.92
CA GLU A 221 -14.19 -16.49 -4.69
C GLU A 221 -13.47 -17.10 -3.47
N HIS A 222 -12.24 -17.62 -3.60
CA HIS A 222 -11.52 -18.27 -2.51
C HIS A 222 -10.70 -17.31 -1.64
N GLU A 223 -11.40 -16.45 -0.91
CA GLU A 223 -10.89 -15.94 0.36
C GLU A 223 -10.67 -17.12 1.31
N ALA A 224 -9.42 -17.36 1.70
CA ALA A 224 -9.06 -18.42 2.63
C ALA A 224 -8.91 -17.84 4.06
N PRO A 225 -9.95 -17.93 4.92
CA PRO A 225 -9.79 -17.55 6.32
C PRO A 225 -8.91 -18.58 7.02
N SER A 226 -7.74 -18.16 7.51
CA SER A 226 -6.91 -19.03 8.34
C SER A 226 -7.65 -19.36 9.65
N GLU A 227 -8.02 -20.64 9.81
CA GLU A 227 -8.80 -21.15 10.93
C GLU A 227 -7.90 -21.38 12.17
N LYS A 228 -7.66 -20.28 12.91
CA LYS A 228 -7.16 -20.15 14.30
C LYS A 228 -5.82 -19.40 14.42
N ALA A 229 -5.90 -18.07 14.40
CA ALA A 229 -4.94 -17.23 15.10
C ALA A 229 -5.21 -17.29 16.62
N SER A 230 -4.78 -18.38 17.27
CA SER A 230 -4.46 -18.37 18.71
C SER A 230 -3.02 -17.92 18.85
N ASP A 231 -2.77 -16.96 19.74
CA ASP A 231 -1.46 -16.39 20.04
C ASP A 231 -0.72 -15.83 18.80
N VAL A 232 -1.28 -14.74 18.26
CA VAL A 232 -0.73 -13.98 17.13
C VAL A 232 -0.57 -12.51 17.52
N ASP A 233 0.67 -12.02 17.42
CA ASP A 233 1.03 -10.65 17.75
C ASP A 233 0.78 -9.70 16.57
N ILE A 234 0.08 -8.60 16.83
CA ILE A 234 -0.16 -7.56 15.83
C ILE A 234 1.06 -6.63 15.84
N ILE A 235 1.90 -6.68 14.82
CA ILE A 235 3.07 -5.80 14.72
C ILE A 235 2.61 -4.37 14.40
N GLY A 236 1.75 -4.21 13.39
CA GLY A 236 1.23 -2.92 12.96
C GLY A 236 0.54 -2.98 11.60
N ARG A 237 0.04 -1.85 11.12
CA ARG A 237 -0.56 -1.74 9.78
C ARG A 237 0.52 -1.54 8.72
N VAL A 238 0.44 -2.24 7.60
CA VAL A 238 1.25 -1.93 6.42
C VAL A 238 0.72 -0.63 5.80
N ILE A 239 1.51 0.43 5.89
CA ILE A 239 1.17 1.74 5.33
C ILE A 239 1.82 1.99 3.97
N CYS A 240 2.93 1.30 3.66
CA CYS A 240 3.69 1.42 2.41
C CYS A 240 4.15 0.05 1.91
N ALA A 241 4.25 -0.11 0.58
CA ALA A 241 4.92 -1.23 -0.04
C ALA A 241 5.63 -0.81 -1.35
N TRP A 242 6.85 -1.30 -1.61
CA TRP A 242 7.57 -1.10 -2.87
C TRP A 242 8.29 -2.36 -3.33
N CYS A 243 8.20 -2.66 -4.63
CA CYS A 243 8.97 -3.74 -5.25
C CYS A 243 10.49 -3.47 -5.15
N LEU A 244 11.25 -4.48 -4.72
CA LEU A 244 12.71 -4.42 -4.71
C LEU A 244 13.25 -4.55 -6.14
N PRO A 245 14.32 -3.81 -6.52
CA PRO A 245 14.96 -3.96 -7.81
C PRO A 245 15.35 -5.42 -8.03
N ARG A 246 14.89 -6.02 -9.13
CA ARG A 246 15.38 -7.35 -9.52
C ARG A 246 16.88 -7.27 -9.75
N ASP A 247 17.56 -8.35 -9.46
CA ASP A 247 18.96 -8.45 -9.84
C ASP A 247 19.02 -8.53 -11.37
N GLU A 248 19.56 -7.48 -11.99
CA GLU A 248 19.91 -7.51 -13.40
C GLU A 248 20.89 -8.67 -13.59
N THR A 249 20.42 -9.74 -14.22
CA THR A 249 21.29 -10.77 -14.75
C THR A 249 22.23 -10.08 -15.71
N ARG A 250 23.51 -9.97 -15.32
CA ARG A 250 24.58 -9.68 -16.26
C ARG A 250 24.51 -10.75 -17.35
N GLU A 251 24.03 -10.37 -18.53
CA GLU A 251 24.24 -11.17 -19.73
C GLU A 251 25.76 -11.26 -19.91
N THR A 252 26.32 -12.41 -19.57
CA THR A 252 27.76 -12.60 -19.56
C THR A 252 28.28 -12.62 -20.99
N ASP A 253 29.33 -11.85 -21.23
CA ASP A 253 30.05 -11.80 -22.50
C ASP A 253 30.32 -13.17 -23.13
N GLY A 254 30.24 -13.21 -24.45
CA GLY A 254 31.14 -14.02 -25.28
C GLY A 254 30.87 -15.52 -25.36
N SER A 255 30.27 -15.94 -26.47
CA SER A 255 30.53 -17.26 -27.07
C SER A 255 31.28 -17.10 -28.40
N PRO A 256 32.63 -17.10 -28.40
CA PRO A 256 33.43 -16.95 -29.60
C PRO A 256 33.87 -18.32 -30.16
N ASP A 257 32.97 -19.10 -30.77
CA ASP A 257 33.36 -20.34 -31.48
C ASP A 257 32.68 -20.50 -32.86
N GLY A 258 32.88 -19.48 -33.71
CA GLY A 258 32.61 -19.57 -35.15
C GLY A 258 33.78 -20.20 -35.91
N LYS A 259 34.02 -21.50 -35.74
CA LYS A 259 35.10 -22.22 -36.47
C LYS A 259 34.88 -22.24 -37.99
N PRO A 260 35.98 -22.27 -38.79
CA PRO A 260 35.96 -21.86 -40.19
C PRO A 260 35.33 -22.89 -41.13
N LYS A 261 34.86 -22.39 -42.27
CA LYS A 261 34.30 -23.22 -43.35
C LYS A 261 35.35 -23.46 -44.44
N ALA A 262 35.86 -24.68 -44.50
CA ALA A 262 36.67 -25.25 -45.57
C ALA A 262 36.37 -26.77 -45.61
N ASP A 263 36.39 -27.48 -46.74
CA ASP A 263 36.67 -27.03 -48.11
C ASP A 263 35.81 -27.82 -49.13
N ALA A 264 35.98 -27.55 -50.43
CA ALA A 264 35.14 -28.11 -51.49
C ALA A 264 35.48 -29.54 -51.95
N SER A 265 34.46 -30.26 -52.45
CA SER A 265 34.52 -31.28 -53.51
C SER A 265 33.14 -31.44 -54.15
#